data_AF-K0CI17-F1
#
_entry.id   AF-K0CI17-F1
#
_cell.length_a   1.000
_cell.length_b   1.000
_cell.length_c   1.000
_cell.angle_alpha   90.00
_cell.angle_beta   90.00
_cell.angle_gamma   90.00
#
_symmetry.space_group_name_H-M   'P 1'
#
loop_
_entity.id
_entity.type
_entity.pdbx_description
1 polymer ?
#
loop_
_entity_poly.entity_id
_entity_poly.type
_entity_poly.pdbx_seq_one_letter_code
_entity_poly.pdbx_strand_id
1 'polypeptide(L)'
;MVWVMTILALIVALMLLLDPGEEPKVARTDYPVSRYSHDDDGRIWFLRDGEGHHLVEGADPETFEPVPGDSGKGYFYSGLARDREHFYVDGHRKPEVNPDTVHYLGRHYYRTDERVYYRNTLLDGADAANIGIRHGDYAQDGQRLYYQGRWIPGADVSSLDEVAVTERTPADFHYLKDAGRVYYRGKVVEGAVPGSFTVIRVEGDTWGNHYGYDGQRYFFKDKVLPDRVADTDQTLVPDRFRLLLADKEFGWHLLFYQGDTVYYHQPFTNAVKVLCQRDSSAPMAALGQGLYRDDRHLYFAWVEWDWNRQSRGGGRGLQGWSSGLAVVPDVDPDQFRFIEKARYRWSGHTLRGDVYEADGQRFFRLNHKGPGSYQAALMGFDENGELRHLRHDSRCGAYTESPNRSSFLNDLKGAVKWMIDRGS
;
A
#
# COMPACT_ATOMS: atom_id res chain seq x y z
N MET A 1 26.89 -19.59 35.69
CA MET A 1 26.20 -20.69 34.98
C MET A 1 24.82 -21.00 35.56
N VAL A 2 24.66 -21.13 36.89
CA VAL A 2 23.37 -21.47 37.52
C VAL A 2 22.25 -20.48 37.17
N TRP A 3 22.50 -19.17 37.23
CA TRP A 3 21.50 -18.12 36.93
C TRP A 3 20.97 -18.12 35.49
N VAL A 4 21.79 -18.51 34.52
CA VAL A 4 21.36 -18.60 33.10
C VAL A 4 20.38 -19.76 32.92
N MET A 5 20.63 -20.88 33.58
CA MET A 5 19.74 -22.04 33.56
C MET A 5 18.41 -21.75 34.25
N THR A 6 18.42 -20.94 35.32
CA THR A 6 17.20 -20.54 36.03
C THR A 6 16.32 -19.61 35.18
N ILE A 7 16.92 -18.64 34.48
CA ILE A 7 16.20 -17.76 33.56
C ILE A 7 15.64 -18.55 32.37
N LEU A 8 16.42 -19.48 31.80
CA LEU A 8 15.96 -20.33 30.70
C LEU A 8 14.77 -21.19 31.13
N ALA A 9 14.82 -21.79 32.32
CA ALA A 9 13.72 -22.58 32.87
C ALA A 9 12.46 -21.75 33.12
N LEU A 10 12.60 -20.50 33.57
CA LEU A 10 11.50 -19.56 33.75
C LEU A 10 10.86 -19.13 32.41
N ILE A 11 11.68 -18.90 31.38
CA ILE A 11 11.20 -18.59 30.03
C ILE A 11 10.48 -19.79 29.43
N VAL A 12 11.01 -21.01 29.60
CA VAL A 12 10.36 -22.24 29.12
C VAL A 12 9.06 -22.51 29.88
N ALA A 13 9.04 -22.32 31.21
CA ALA A 13 7.82 -22.45 31.99
C ALA A 13 6.77 -21.40 31.59
N LEU A 14 7.19 -20.16 31.34
CA LEU A 14 6.33 -19.09 30.82
C LEU A 14 5.83 -19.41 29.40
N MET A 15 6.69 -19.97 28.53
CA MET A 15 6.31 -20.42 27.19
C MET A 15 5.31 -21.57 27.23
N LEU A 16 5.44 -22.52 28.17
CA LEU A 16 4.49 -23.62 28.36
C LEU A 16 3.18 -23.15 29.03
N LEU A 17 3.23 -22.10 29.85
CA LEU A 17 2.04 -21.45 30.44
C LEU A 17 1.31 -20.53 29.45
N LEU A 18 2.02 -19.99 28.45
CA LEU A 18 1.50 -19.15 27.37
C LEU A 18 1.31 -19.91 26.04
N ASP A 19 1.53 -21.23 26.04
CA ASP A 19 1.23 -22.09 24.89
C ASP A 19 -0.29 -22.29 24.88
N PRO A 20 -1.05 -21.75 23.91
CA PRO A 20 -2.51 -21.83 23.89
C PRO A 20 -3.03 -23.26 23.61
N GLY A 21 -2.18 -24.27 23.77
CA GLY A 21 -2.36 -25.61 23.22
C GLY A 21 -2.17 -25.60 21.69
N GLU A 22 -1.88 -26.76 21.11
CA GLU A 22 -2.17 -26.94 19.69
C GLU A 22 -3.66 -26.65 19.49
N GLU A 23 -3.99 -25.74 18.56
CA GLU A 23 -5.38 -25.60 18.12
C GLU A 23 -5.90 -27.00 17.81
N PRO A 24 -7.06 -27.41 18.36
CA PRO A 24 -7.61 -28.70 18.01
C PRO A 24 -7.70 -28.75 16.49
N LYS A 25 -7.15 -29.81 15.89
CA LYS A 25 -7.25 -30.08 14.45
C LYS A 25 -8.69 -30.44 14.12
N VAL A 26 -9.56 -29.45 14.18
CA VAL A 26 -10.96 -29.53 13.85
C VAL A 26 -11.04 -29.45 12.33
N ALA A 27 -11.51 -30.51 11.70
CA ALA A 27 -11.88 -30.48 10.30
C ALA A 27 -13.07 -29.51 10.15
N ARG A 28 -12.96 -28.58 9.21
CA ARG A 28 -13.95 -27.52 8.99
C ARG A 28 -14.35 -27.49 7.52
N THR A 29 -15.61 -27.18 7.29
CA THR A 29 -16.17 -26.93 5.96
C THR A 29 -16.55 -25.46 5.86
N ASP A 30 -15.96 -24.77 4.89
CA ASP A 30 -16.18 -23.34 4.70
C ASP A 30 -17.55 -23.06 4.11
N TYR A 31 -18.24 -22.06 4.65
CA TYR A 31 -19.39 -21.51 3.96
C TYR A 31 -18.90 -20.69 2.76
N PRO A 32 -19.48 -20.89 1.56
CA PRO A 32 -19.03 -20.21 0.35
C PRO A 32 -18.97 -18.69 0.49
N VAL A 33 -17.89 -18.10 -0.04
CA VAL A 33 -17.73 -16.63 -0.16
C VAL A 33 -17.84 -15.92 1.19
N SER A 34 -17.49 -16.62 2.26
CA SER A 34 -17.52 -16.12 3.62
C SER A 34 -16.20 -16.41 4.34
N ARG A 35 -16.05 -15.88 5.55
CA ARG A 35 -15.02 -16.31 6.51
C ARG A 35 -15.57 -17.21 7.61
N TYR A 36 -16.81 -17.67 7.43
CA TYR A 36 -17.43 -18.60 8.35
C TYR A 36 -17.19 -20.03 7.86
N SER A 37 -17.07 -20.96 8.80
CA SER A 37 -16.95 -22.39 8.55
C SER A 37 -17.67 -23.15 9.65
N HIS A 38 -18.09 -24.38 9.41
CA HIS A 38 -18.61 -25.26 10.46
C HIS A 38 -17.73 -26.49 10.62
N ASP A 39 -17.68 -27.07 11.82
CA ASP A 39 -17.03 -28.35 12.05
C ASP A 39 -17.98 -29.55 11.94
N ASP A 40 -17.45 -30.75 12.16
CA ASP A 40 -18.20 -32.01 12.12
C ASP A 40 -19.29 -32.09 13.22
N ASP A 41 -19.14 -31.36 14.32
CA ASP A 41 -20.14 -31.23 15.39
C ASP A 41 -21.16 -30.12 15.08
N GLY A 42 -21.04 -29.48 13.92
CA GLY A 42 -21.86 -28.36 13.48
C GLY A 42 -21.45 -27.01 14.08
N ARG A 43 -20.46 -26.91 14.97
CA ARG A 43 -20.11 -25.63 15.58
C ARG A 43 -19.62 -24.64 14.54
N ILE A 44 -20.03 -23.37 14.69
CA ILE A 44 -19.70 -22.30 13.75
C ILE A 44 -18.42 -21.59 14.17
N TRP A 45 -17.54 -21.38 13.20
CA TRP A 45 -16.24 -20.73 13.37
C TRP A 45 -16.10 -19.57 12.40
N PHE A 46 -15.38 -18.53 12.81
CA PHE A 46 -15.08 -17.37 12.00
C PHE A 46 -13.56 -17.16 11.89
N LEU A 47 -13.05 -17.05 10.66
CA LEU A 47 -11.64 -16.79 10.37
C LEU A 47 -11.33 -15.30 10.54
N ARG A 48 -10.53 -15.00 11.56
CA ARG A 48 -9.96 -13.67 11.81
C ARG A 48 -8.56 -13.58 11.21
N ASP A 49 -8.28 -12.48 10.52
CA ASP A 49 -6.98 -12.27 9.87
C ASP A 49 -5.86 -12.24 10.92
N GLY A 50 -4.94 -13.20 10.83
CA GLY A 50 -3.79 -13.30 11.73
C GLY A 50 -4.06 -13.95 13.08
N GLU A 51 -5.32 -14.14 13.47
CA GLU A 51 -5.71 -14.78 14.73
C GLU A 51 -6.21 -16.22 14.54
N GLY A 52 -6.64 -16.59 13.33
CA GLY A 52 -7.12 -17.94 13.03
C GLY A 52 -8.63 -18.08 13.19
N HIS A 53 -9.11 -19.30 13.46
CA HIS A 53 -10.54 -19.58 13.55
C HIS A 53 -11.04 -19.44 14.99
N HIS A 54 -12.04 -18.58 15.20
CA HIS A 54 -12.68 -18.39 16.50
C HIS A 54 -14.09 -18.94 16.49
N LEU A 55 -14.48 -19.60 17.58
CA LEU A 55 -15.85 -20.08 17.76
C LEU A 55 -16.81 -18.89 17.78
N VAL A 56 -17.90 -19.00 17.01
CA VAL A 56 -19.00 -18.02 17.01
C VAL A 56 -19.98 -18.43 18.10
N GLU A 57 -19.87 -17.80 19.27
CA GLU A 57 -20.65 -18.17 20.43
C GLU A 57 -22.16 -17.99 20.23
N GLY A 58 -22.92 -19.03 20.60
CA GLY A 58 -24.38 -19.01 20.57
C GLY A 58 -25.01 -19.09 19.17
N ALA A 59 -24.23 -19.37 18.12
CA ALA A 59 -24.75 -19.63 16.78
C ALA A 59 -25.57 -20.93 16.74
N ASP A 60 -26.78 -20.86 16.18
CA ASP A 60 -27.58 -22.04 15.85
C ASP A 60 -27.10 -22.62 14.51
N PRO A 61 -26.37 -23.76 14.50
CA PRO A 61 -25.79 -24.29 13.29
C PRO A 61 -26.81 -24.86 12.31
N GLU A 62 -28.01 -25.21 12.77
CA GLU A 62 -29.06 -25.73 11.88
C GLU A 62 -29.61 -24.63 10.97
N THR A 63 -29.55 -23.37 11.40
CA THR A 63 -30.08 -22.23 10.65
C THR A 63 -29.05 -21.16 10.30
N PHE A 64 -27.78 -21.37 10.65
CA PHE A 64 -26.72 -20.43 10.37
C PHE A 64 -26.49 -20.26 8.86
N GLU A 65 -26.59 -19.03 8.39
CA GLU A 65 -26.25 -18.63 7.04
C GLU A 65 -25.42 -17.35 7.03
N PRO A 66 -24.31 -17.29 6.27
CA PRO A 66 -23.70 -16.02 5.94
C PRO A 66 -24.65 -15.19 5.10
N VAL A 67 -24.79 -13.90 5.43
CA VAL A 67 -25.58 -12.97 4.61
C VAL A 67 -24.72 -12.61 3.40
N PRO A 68 -25.07 -13.04 2.18
CA PRO A 68 -24.22 -12.84 1.02
C PRO A 68 -24.09 -11.35 0.70
N GLY A 69 -22.87 -10.94 0.33
CA GLY A 69 -22.65 -9.62 -0.23
C GLY A 69 -23.07 -9.56 -1.70
N ASP A 70 -24.36 -9.76 -2.02
CA ASP A 70 -24.83 -9.68 -3.40
C ASP A 70 -25.01 -8.21 -3.81
N SER A 71 -24.34 -7.84 -4.89
CA SER A 71 -24.36 -6.51 -5.52
C SER A 71 -24.86 -6.55 -6.97
N GLY A 72 -25.40 -7.69 -7.42
CA GLY A 72 -25.75 -7.94 -8.81
C GLY A 72 -24.54 -8.20 -9.73
N LYS A 73 -23.31 -8.24 -9.19
CA LYS A 73 -22.06 -8.52 -9.93
C LYS A 73 -21.25 -9.70 -9.38
N GLY A 74 -21.85 -10.50 -8.50
CA GLY A 74 -21.22 -11.64 -7.84
C GLY A 74 -21.25 -11.54 -6.31
N TYR A 75 -20.94 -12.66 -5.66
CA TYR A 75 -20.88 -12.76 -4.21
C TYR A 75 -19.55 -12.18 -3.70
N PHE A 76 -19.64 -11.35 -2.66
CA PHE A 76 -18.47 -10.88 -1.91
C PHE A 76 -18.64 -11.17 -0.42
N TYR A 77 -17.51 -11.33 0.26
CA TYR A 77 -17.45 -11.41 1.72
C TYR A 77 -18.04 -10.15 2.35
N SER A 78 -19.20 -10.27 2.99
CA SER A 78 -19.87 -9.19 3.71
C SER A 78 -19.35 -9.02 5.14
N GLY A 79 -18.90 -10.12 5.75
CA GLY A 79 -18.65 -10.26 7.19
C GLY A 79 -19.90 -10.53 8.02
N LEU A 80 -21.06 -10.58 7.39
CA LEU A 80 -22.35 -10.70 8.06
C LEU A 80 -22.83 -12.15 8.02
N ALA A 81 -23.48 -12.58 9.08
CA ALA A 81 -24.19 -13.85 9.13
C ALA A 81 -25.40 -13.73 10.06
N ARG A 82 -26.31 -14.68 9.96
CA ARG A 82 -27.45 -14.80 10.85
C ARG A 82 -27.83 -16.25 11.07
N ASP A 83 -28.51 -16.48 12.17
CA ASP A 83 -29.32 -17.67 12.37
C ASP A 83 -30.77 -17.24 12.65
N ARG A 84 -31.64 -18.19 13.04
CA ARG A 84 -33.05 -17.91 13.31
C ARG A 84 -33.28 -16.79 14.35
N GLU A 85 -32.42 -16.64 15.35
CA GLU A 85 -32.63 -15.72 16.48
C GLU A 85 -31.57 -14.61 16.55
N HIS A 86 -30.45 -14.76 15.86
CA HIS A 86 -29.26 -13.94 16.05
C HIS A 86 -28.68 -13.39 14.76
N PHE A 87 -28.12 -12.19 14.87
CA PHE A 87 -27.31 -11.58 13.84
C PHE A 87 -25.85 -11.49 14.28
N TYR A 88 -24.93 -11.68 13.33
CA TYR A 88 -23.49 -11.72 13.54
C TYR A 88 -22.76 -10.80 12.58
N VAL A 89 -21.74 -10.11 13.09
CA VAL A 89 -20.83 -9.25 12.33
C VAL A 89 -19.40 -9.63 12.68
N ASP A 90 -18.64 -10.05 11.68
CA ASP A 90 -17.25 -10.49 11.79
C ASP A 90 -17.05 -11.52 12.94
N GLY A 91 -17.97 -12.48 13.06
CA GLY A 91 -17.93 -13.52 14.08
C GLY A 91 -18.49 -13.13 15.45
N HIS A 92 -18.97 -11.89 15.64
CA HIS A 92 -19.52 -11.42 16.90
C HIS A 92 -21.03 -11.23 16.84
N ARG A 93 -21.75 -11.71 17.87
CA ARG A 93 -23.20 -11.54 18.00
C ARG A 93 -23.56 -10.05 18.18
N LYS A 94 -24.65 -9.63 17.56
CA LYS A 94 -25.25 -8.29 17.60
C LYS A 94 -26.68 -8.36 18.15
N PRO A 95 -26.86 -8.42 19.48
CA PRO A 95 -28.16 -8.67 20.10
C PRO A 95 -29.22 -7.59 19.80
N GLU A 96 -28.78 -6.38 19.45
CA GLU A 96 -29.66 -5.25 19.15
C GLU A 96 -30.25 -5.28 17.73
N VAL A 97 -29.83 -6.22 16.89
CA VAL A 97 -30.21 -6.32 15.47
C VAL A 97 -31.15 -7.49 15.25
N ASN A 98 -32.31 -7.22 14.64
CA ASN A 98 -33.21 -8.27 14.19
C ASN A 98 -32.68 -8.90 12.89
N PRO A 99 -32.30 -10.20 12.87
CA PRO A 99 -31.70 -10.86 11.70
C PRO A 99 -32.59 -10.85 10.45
N ASP A 100 -33.91 -10.74 10.61
CA ASP A 100 -34.87 -10.74 9.50
C ASP A 100 -34.96 -9.40 8.77
N THR A 101 -34.46 -8.33 9.39
CA THR A 101 -34.58 -6.94 8.88
C THR A 101 -33.31 -6.44 8.22
N VAL A 102 -32.26 -7.27 8.19
CA VAL A 102 -30.95 -6.88 7.68
C VAL A 102 -30.92 -6.86 6.16
N HIS A 103 -30.47 -5.73 5.61
CA HIS A 103 -30.20 -5.55 4.21
C HIS A 103 -28.77 -5.10 4.01
N TYR A 104 -27.96 -5.95 3.36
CA TYR A 104 -26.60 -5.57 2.98
C TYR A 104 -26.62 -4.54 1.86
N LEU A 105 -25.80 -3.50 2.01
CA LEU A 105 -25.74 -2.36 1.08
C LEU A 105 -24.45 -2.37 0.23
N GLY A 106 -23.50 -3.27 0.52
CA GLY A 106 -22.19 -3.30 -0.12
C GLY A 106 -21.09 -2.74 0.79
N ARG A 107 -19.84 -3.17 0.55
CA ARG A 107 -18.63 -2.65 1.22
C ARG A 107 -18.74 -2.60 2.75
N HIS A 108 -19.27 -3.67 3.34
CA HIS A 108 -19.50 -3.81 4.79
C HIS A 108 -20.57 -2.89 5.39
N TYR A 109 -21.30 -2.13 4.58
CA TYR A 109 -22.48 -1.42 5.04
C TYR A 109 -23.71 -2.32 5.01
N TYR A 110 -24.55 -2.19 6.02
CA TYR A 110 -25.87 -2.80 6.06
C TYR A 110 -26.84 -1.88 6.79
N ARG A 111 -28.12 -2.02 6.48
CA ARG A 111 -29.20 -1.39 7.25
C ARG A 111 -30.07 -2.45 7.89
N THR A 112 -30.68 -2.08 9.00
CA THR A 112 -31.64 -2.90 9.75
C THR A 112 -32.60 -1.92 10.42
N ASP A 113 -33.89 -2.12 10.19
CA ASP A 113 -34.93 -1.16 10.58
C ASP A 113 -34.58 0.27 10.09
N GLU A 114 -34.55 1.24 11.00
CA GLU A 114 -34.20 2.65 10.74
C GLU A 114 -32.72 2.97 11.00
N ARG A 115 -31.86 1.94 11.11
CA ARG A 115 -30.44 2.11 11.43
C ARG A 115 -29.55 1.65 10.29
N VAL A 116 -28.40 2.31 10.17
CA VAL A 116 -27.35 1.95 9.22
C VAL A 116 -26.06 1.70 9.96
N TYR A 117 -25.34 0.65 9.57
CA TYR A 117 -24.08 0.26 10.16
C TYR A 117 -23.01 0.10 9.08
N TYR A 118 -21.76 0.38 9.46
CA TYR A 118 -20.55 -0.10 8.80
C TYR A 118 -19.87 -1.10 9.73
N ARG A 119 -19.88 -2.39 9.38
CA ARG A 119 -19.49 -3.47 10.30
C ARG A 119 -20.15 -3.24 11.67
N ASN A 120 -19.35 -3.12 12.73
CA ASN A 120 -19.84 -2.91 14.09
C ASN A 120 -20.19 -1.46 14.44
N THR A 121 -20.00 -0.50 13.53
CA THR A 121 -20.14 0.95 13.76
C THR A 121 -21.50 1.46 13.31
N LEU A 122 -22.32 1.98 14.22
CA LEU A 122 -23.56 2.69 13.89
C LEU A 122 -23.25 4.03 13.21
N LEU A 123 -23.91 4.31 12.08
CA LEU A 123 -23.90 5.64 11.46
C LEU A 123 -24.93 6.52 12.18
N ASP A 124 -24.49 7.19 13.24
CA ASP A 124 -25.39 7.99 14.07
C ASP A 124 -26.07 9.13 13.29
N GLY A 125 -27.40 9.20 13.42
CA GLY A 125 -28.28 10.13 12.72
C GLY A 125 -28.28 10.02 11.19
N ALA A 126 -27.86 8.89 10.62
CA ALA A 126 -28.01 8.64 9.18
C ALA A 126 -29.46 8.36 8.80
N ASP A 127 -29.88 8.87 7.63
CA ASP A 127 -31.17 8.50 7.04
C ASP A 127 -31.05 7.13 6.35
N ALA A 128 -31.54 6.08 7.03
CA ALA A 128 -31.50 4.71 6.54
C ALA A 128 -32.31 4.47 5.25
N ALA A 129 -33.29 5.33 4.96
CA ALA A 129 -34.07 5.25 3.73
C ALA A 129 -33.28 5.78 2.52
N ASN A 130 -32.43 6.78 2.74
CA ASN A 130 -31.68 7.49 1.69
C ASN A 130 -30.19 7.13 1.62
N ILE A 131 -29.72 6.20 2.45
CA ILE A 131 -28.33 5.76 2.42
C ILE A 131 -27.95 5.14 1.07
N GLY A 132 -26.88 5.64 0.47
CA GLY A 132 -26.29 5.15 -0.76
C GLY A 132 -24.78 4.97 -0.59
N ILE A 133 -24.30 3.77 -0.92
CA ILE A 133 -22.87 3.48 -0.93
C ILE A 133 -22.22 4.17 -2.13
N ARG A 134 -21.03 4.71 -1.93
CA ARG A 134 -20.28 5.47 -2.92
C ARG A 134 -18.97 4.74 -3.25
N HIS A 135 -18.15 5.39 -4.07
CA HIS A 135 -16.83 4.92 -4.42
C HIS A 135 -15.99 4.65 -3.16
N GLY A 136 -15.26 3.52 -3.10
CA GLY A 136 -14.51 3.16 -1.89
C GLY A 136 -15.41 2.91 -0.68
N ASP A 137 -14.90 3.10 0.55
CA ASP A 137 -15.68 2.88 1.77
C ASP A 137 -16.55 4.09 2.19
N TYR A 138 -16.89 4.95 1.22
CA TYR A 138 -17.75 6.10 1.46
C TYR A 138 -19.23 5.73 1.33
N ALA A 139 -20.07 6.39 2.12
CA ALA A 139 -21.52 6.32 2.01
C ALA A 139 -22.11 7.71 2.26
N GLN A 140 -23.28 7.99 1.72
CA GLN A 140 -23.99 9.25 1.95
C GLN A 140 -25.49 9.01 2.05
N ASP A 141 -26.21 9.87 2.75
CA ASP A 141 -27.66 9.75 2.94
C ASP A 141 -28.45 10.93 2.33
N GLY A 142 -27.81 11.72 1.46
CA GLY A 142 -28.36 12.94 0.88
C GLY A 142 -28.08 14.21 1.69
N GLN A 143 -27.70 14.09 2.97
CA GLN A 143 -27.39 15.23 3.84
C GLN A 143 -25.99 15.14 4.46
N ARG A 144 -25.52 13.92 4.71
CA ARG A 144 -24.28 13.62 5.40
C ARG A 144 -23.45 12.67 4.55
N LEU A 145 -22.13 12.88 4.60
CA LEU A 145 -21.14 11.98 4.04
C LEU A 145 -20.49 11.19 5.17
N TYR A 146 -20.21 9.91 4.92
CA TYR A 146 -19.60 8.99 5.87
C TYR A 146 -18.41 8.28 5.23
N TYR A 147 -17.42 7.94 6.05
CA TYR A 147 -16.36 6.99 5.70
C TYR A 147 -16.22 5.95 6.80
N GLN A 148 -16.36 4.67 6.45
CA GLN A 148 -16.34 3.54 7.39
C GLN A 148 -17.27 3.78 8.61
N GLY A 149 -18.46 4.30 8.33
CA GLY A 149 -19.48 4.62 9.33
C GLY A 149 -19.29 5.92 10.12
N ARG A 150 -18.17 6.63 9.93
CA ARG A 150 -17.91 7.91 10.61
C ARG A 150 -18.40 9.08 9.77
N TRP A 151 -19.21 9.96 10.35
CA TRP A 151 -19.68 11.18 9.70
C TRP A 151 -18.51 12.14 9.42
N ILE A 152 -18.53 12.73 8.22
CA ILE A 152 -17.61 13.75 7.75
C ILE A 152 -18.35 15.10 7.73
N PRO A 153 -18.11 15.98 8.71
CA PRO A 153 -18.87 17.22 8.84
C PRO A 153 -18.52 18.24 7.75
N GLY A 154 -19.56 18.93 7.27
CA GLY A 154 -19.43 20.03 6.31
C GLY A 154 -19.11 19.62 4.88
N ALA A 155 -19.24 18.33 4.54
CA ALA A 155 -19.17 17.89 3.15
C ALA A 155 -20.37 18.39 2.35
N ASP A 156 -20.12 18.86 1.13
CA ASP A 156 -21.19 19.21 0.20
C ASP A 156 -21.65 17.95 -0.56
N VAL A 157 -22.64 17.27 0.02
CA VAL A 157 -23.18 16.01 -0.50
C VAL A 157 -23.75 16.18 -1.91
N SER A 158 -24.24 17.38 -2.26
CA SER A 158 -24.87 17.65 -3.56
C SER A 158 -23.88 17.71 -4.73
N SER A 159 -22.60 17.94 -4.44
CA SER A 159 -21.53 18.07 -5.45
C SER A 159 -20.46 16.98 -5.36
N LEU A 160 -20.75 15.87 -4.68
CA LEU A 160 -19.82 14.74 -4.57
C LEU A 160 -19.50 14.13 -5.93
N ASP A 161 -18.21 13.87 -6.15
CA ASP A 161 -17.70 13.27 -7.38
C ASP A 161 -16.42 12.45 -7.12
N GLU A 162 -16.10 11.54 -8.03
CA GLU A 162 -14.79 10.87 -8.06
C GLU A 162 -13.69 11.88 -8.38
N VAL A 163 -12.50 11.68 -7.81
CA VAL A 163 -11.32 12.46 -8.21
C VAL A 163 -10.81 11.98 -9.58
N ALA A 164 -10.20 12.88 -10.34
CA ALA A 164 -9.55 12.50 -11.59
C ALA A 164 -8.38 11.53 -11.29
N VAL A 165 -8.06 10.67 -12.25
CA VAL A 165 -6.94 9.73 -12.15
C VAL A 165 -6.10 9.81 -13.41
N THR A 166 -4.77 9.72 -13.28
CA THR A 166 -3.91 9.58 -14.48
C THR A 166 -4.16 8.24 -15.15
N GLU A 167 -4.33 7.19 -14.33
CA GLU A 167 -4.71 5.83 -14.69
C GLU A 167 -5.46 5.21 -13.51
N ARG A 168 -6.39 4.28 -13.75
CA ARG A 168 -7.14 3.62 -12.66
C ARG A 168 -6.19 2.79 -11.80
N THR A 169 -6.22 3.00 -10.49
CA THR A 169 -5.39 2.30 -9.49
C THR A 169 -6.19 2.12 -8.21
N PRO A 170 -5.97 1.10 -7.37
CA PRO A 170 -6.70 0.95 -6.12
C PRO A 170 -6.65 2.17 -5.17
N ALA A 171 -5.69 3.07 -5.36
CA ALA A 171 -5.59 4.33 -4.65
C ALA A 171 -6.81 5.25 -4.87
N ASP A 172 -7.46 5.15 -6.03
CA ASP A 172 -8.64 5.95 -6.39
C ASP A 172 -9.80 5.72 -5.40
N PHE A 173 -9.98 4.49 -4.93
CA PHE A 173 -11.00 4.11 -3.95
C PHE A 173 -10.80 4.77 -2.58
N HIS A 174 -9.69 5.43 -2.33
CA HIS A 174 -9.45 6.14 -1.08
C HIS A 174 -9.73 7.63 -1.15
N TYR A 175 -9.84 8.19 -2.35
CA TYR A 175 -10.15 9.60 -2.56
C TYR A 175 -11.60 9.80 -3.00
N LEU A 176 -12.18 10.91 -2.57
CA LEU A 176 -13.46 11.44 -3.01
C LEU A 176 -13.35 12.97 -3.00
N LYS A 177 -14.18 13.69 -3.75
CA LYS A 177 -14.24 15.15 -3.64
C LYS A 177 -15.68 15.65 -3.62
N ASP A 178 -15.85 16.87 -3.13
CA ASP A 178 -16.98 17.72 -3.44
C ASP A 178 -16.48 19.01 -4.13
N ALA A 179 -17.36 19.99 -4.36
CA ALA A 179 -16.99 21.25 -5.00
C ALA A 179 -15.92 22.05 -4.23
N GLY A 180 -15.82 21.88 -2.91
CA GLY A 180 -14.95 22.68 -2.04
C GLY A 180 -13.78 21.91 -1.41
N ARG A 181 -13.81 20.57 -1.38
CA ARG A 181 -12.86 19.74 -0.64
C ARG A 181 -12.53 18.44 -1.36
N VAL A 182 -11.32 17.96 -1.09
CA VAL A 182 -10.89 16.58 -1.40
C VAL A 182 -10.82 15.82 -0.08
N TYR A 183 -11.23 14.56 -0.10
CA TYR A 183 -11.23 13.65 1.03
C TYR A 183 -10.31 12.47 0.75
N TYR A 184 -9.48 12.09 1.71
CA TYR A 184 -8.72 10.84 1.72
C TYR A 184 -9.11 10.01 2.94
N ARG A 185 -9.71 8.84 2.72
CA ARG A 185 -10.22 7.96 3.78
C ARG A 185 -11.01 8.71 4.86
N GLY A 186 -11.91 9.58 4.42
CA GLY A 186 -12.78 10.39 5.26
C GLY A 186 -12.15 11.64 5.89
N LYS A 187 -10.86 11.90 5.67
CA LYS A 187 -10.19 13.10 6.13
C LYS A 187 -10.11 14.14 5.03
N VAL A 188 -10.30 15.41 5.38
CA VAL A 188 -10.07 16.52 4.44
C VAL A 188 -8.58 16.57 4.08
N VAL A 189 -8.29 16.64 2.78
CA VAL A 189 -6.95 16.91 2.26
C VAL A 189 -6.75 18.43 2.28
N GLU A 190 -6.17 18.92 3.37
CA GLU A 190 -6.08 20.36 3.63
C GLU A 190 -5.31 21.10 2.53
N GLY A 191 -5.93 22.17 2.02
CA GLY A 191 -5.37 23.03 0.96
C GLY A 191 -5.42 22.44 -0.46
N ALA A 192 -5.90 21.22 -0.67
CA ALA A 192 -6.06 20.68 -2.02
C ALA A 192 -7.10 21.47 -2.81
N VAL A 193 -6.84 21.69 -4.11
CA VAL A 193 -7.80 22.29 -5.04
C VAL A 193 -8.63 21.20 -5.74
N PRO A 194 -9.92 21.01 -5.40
CA PRO A 194 -10.70 19.85 -5.88
C PRO A 194 -10.95 19.84 -7.40
N GLY A 195 -10.99 21.02 -8.02
CA GLY A 195 -11.22 21.16 -9.46
C GLY A 195 -10.11 20.58 -10.33
N SER A 196 -8.88 20.53 -9.81
CA SER A 196 -7.67 20.09 -10.53
C SER A 196 -6.98 18.90 -9.86
N PHE A 197 -7.51 18.38 -8.75
CA PHE A 197 -6.94 17.25 -8.02
C PHE A 197 -7.00 15.96 -8.83
N THR A 198 -5.84 15.35 -9.03
CA THR A 198 -5.66 14.10 -9.75
C THR A 198 -4.86 13.11 -8.90
N VAL A 199 -5.30 11.86 -8.81
CA VAL A 199 -4.52 10.78 -8.18
C VAL A 199 -3.41 10.35 -9.12
N ILE A 200 -2.19 10.27 -8.58
CA ILE A 200 -1.00 9.81 -9.30
C ILE A 200 -0.92 8.30 -9.19
N ARG A 201 -0.84 7.62 -10.33
CA ARG A 201 -0.46 6.20 -10.37
C ARG A 201 0.99 6.02 -9.94
N VAL A 202 1.20 5.16 -8.95
CA VAL A 202 2.53 4.69 -8.55
C VAL A 202 2.67 3.23 -8.95
N GLU A 203 3.49 2.96 -9.97
CA GLU A 203 3.75 1.59 -10.43
C GLU A 203 4.37 0.76 -9.30
N GLY A 204 3.93 -0.50 -9.16
CA GLY A 204 4.48 -1.43 -8.17
C GLY A 204 4.22 -1.08 -6.70
N ASP A 205 3.35 -0.11 -6.36
CA ASP A 205 3.06 0.22 -4.96
C ASP A 205 2.14 -0.79 -4.28
N THR A 206 2.71 -1.53 -3.32
CA THR A 206 2.00 -2.47 -2.45
C THR A 206 1.91 -1.98 -1.00
N TRP A 207 2.35 -0.75 -0.72
CA TRP A 207 2.51 -0.23 0.64
C TRP A 207 1.48 0.86 0.99
N GLY A 208 0.51 1.11 0.09
CA GLY A 208 -0.53 2.12 0.30
C GLY A 208 0.03 3.54 0.35
N ASN A 209 1.05 3.83 -0.47
CA ASN A 209 1.64 5.15 -0.64
C ASN A 209 0.89 5.89 -1.75
N HIS A 210 -0.27 6.44 -1.41
CA HIS A 210 -1.10 7.13 -2.38
C HIS A 210 -0.72 8.60 -2.50
N TYR A 211 -0.55 9.06 -3.74
CA TYR A 211 -0.19 10.44 -4.03
C TYR A 211 -1.25 11.12 -4.89
N GLY A 212 -1.36 12.44 -4.72
CA GLY A 212 -2.19 13.30 -5.54
C GLY A 212 -1.44 14.53 -6.01
N TYR A 213 -1.96 15.19 -7.03
CA TYR A 213 -1.47 16.47 -7.53
C TYR A 213 -2.65 17.35 -7.92
N ASP A 214 -2.67 18.60 -7.47
CA ASP A 214 -3.77 19.53 -7.75
C ASP A 214 -3.44 20.56 -8.84
N GLY A 215 -2.40 20.32 -9.63
CA GLY A 215 -1.90 21.30 -10.59
C GLY A 215 -0.84 22.24 -10.04
N GLN A 216 -0.70 22.37 -8.72
CA GLN A 216 0.34 23.19 -8.08
C GLN A 216 1.17 22.42 -7.07
N ARG A 217 0.53 21.60 -6.23
CA ARG A 217 1.16 20.90 -5.11
C ARG A 217 0.92 19.40 -5.18
N TYR A 218 1.87 18.67 -4.63
CA TYR A 218 1.77 17.23 -4.44
C TYR A 218 1.25 16.92 -3.05
N PHE A 219 0.51 15.83 -2.95
CA PHE A 219 -0.09 15.34 -1.72
C PHE A 219 0.30 13.89 -1.51
N PHE A 220 0.57 13.53 -0.27
CA PHE A 220 0.69 12.16 0.20
C PHE A 220 -0.48 11.89 1.14
N LYS A 221 -1.43 11.08 0.68
CA LYS A 221 -2.67 10.79 1.42
C LYS A 221 -3.43 12.08 1.72
N ASP A 222 -3.77 12.32 2.99
CA ASP A 222 -4.45 13.51 3.49
C ASP A 222 -3.54 14.73 3.68
N LYS A 223 -2.23 14.63 3.36
CA LYS A 223 -1.26 15.69 3.66
C LYS A 223 -0.60 16.23 2.40
N VAL A 224 -0.39 17.54 2.37
CA VAL A 224 0.48 18.17 1.36
C VAL A 224 1.94 17.76 1.59
N LEU A 225 2.69 17.58 0.50
CA LEU A 225 4.14 17.46 0.57
C LEU A 225 4.73 18.81 1.05
N PRO A 226 5.68 18.84 1.99
CA PRO A 226 6.24 20.09 2.49
C PRO A 226 7.02 20.85 1.42
N ASP A 227 6.80 22.17 1.35
CA ASP A 227 7.61 23.06 0.51
C ASP A 227 9.01 23.28 1.11
N ARG A 228 9.18 23.16 2.42
CA ARG A 228 10.51 23.21 3.05
C ARG A 228 11.22 21.88 2.86
N VAL A 229 12.41 21.92 2.26
CA VAL A 229 13.27 20.75 2.11
C VAL A 229 13.89 20.44 3.47
N ALA A 230 13.64 19.22 3.97
CA ALA A 230 14.14 18.79 5.27
C ALA A 230 15.67 18.83 5.33
N ASP A 231 16.18 19.12 6.53
CA ASP A 231 17.61 19.24 6.82
C ASP A 231 18.31 20.41 6.10
N THR A 232 17.53 21.36 5.56
CA THR A 232 18.04 22.57 4.88
C THR A 232 17.15 23.79 5.17
N ASP A 233 17.62 24.96 4.73
CA ASP A 233 16.83 26.19 4.69
C ASP A 233 16.18 26.43 3.31
N GLN A 234 16.26 25.45 2.40
CA GLN A 234 15.68 25.57 1.08
C GLN A 234 14.15 25.46 1.15
N THR A 235 13.47 26.38 0.43
CA THR A 235 12.04 26.31 0.15
C THR A 235 11.83 26.04 -1.34
N LEU A 236 11.01 25.05 -1.66
CA LEU A 236 10.61 24.68 -3.00
C LEU A 236 9.63 25.72 -3.57
N VAL A 237 9.65 25.87 -4.88
CA VAL A 237 8.67 26.70 -5.60
C VAL A 237 7.71 25.72 -6.27
N PRO A 238 6.45 25.59 -5.79
CA PRO A 238 5.52 24.56 -6.24
C PRO A 238 5.42 24.42 -7.76
N ASP A 239 5.32 25.53 -8.49
CA ASP A 239 5.20 25.54 -9.96
C ASP A 239 6.44 24.98 -10.71
N ARG A 240 7.59 24.90 -10.04
CA ARG A 240 8.85 24.39 -10.60
C ARG A 240 9.25 23.02 -10.03
N PHE A 241 8.55 22.54 -9.02
CA PHE A 241 8.78 21.23 -8.43
C PHE A 241 8.06 20.18 -9.28
N ARG A 242 8.81 19.28 -9.92
CA ARG A 242 8.28 18.32 -10.90
C ARG A 242 8.52 16.90 -10.44
N LEU A 243 7.49 16.06 -10.52
CA LEU A 243 7.63 14.62 -10.37
C LEU A 243 8.53 14.06 -11.47
N LEU A 244 9.57 13.34 -11.06
CA LEU A 244 10.50 12.64 -11.95
C LEU A 244 10.15 11.16 -12.04
N LEU A 245 9.95 10.49 -10.91
CA LEU A 245 9.73 9.04 -10.82
C LEU A 245 8.61 8.73 -9.83
N ALA A 246 7.56 8.05 -10.29
CA ALA A 246 6.52 7.43 -9.47
C ALA A 246 6.39 5.94 -9.81
N ASP A 247 7.48 5.22 -9.61
CA ASP A 247 7.59 3.81 -9.98
C ASP A 247 8.44 3.07 -8.96
N LYS A 248 7.80 2.25 -8.12
CA LYS A 248 8.43 1.47 -7.07
C LYS A 248 9.12 0.20 -7.58
N GLU A 249 8.99 -0.13 -8.86
CA GLU A 249 9.79 -1.18 -9.48
C GLU A 249 11.23 -0.74 -9.75
N PHE A 250 11.44 0.56 -9.99
CA PHE A 250 12.75 1.16 -10.26
C PHE A 250 13.18 2.25 -9.27
N GLY A 251 12.32 2.58 -8.30
CA GLY A 251 12.63 3.52 -7.21
C GLY A 251 11.60 3.43 -6.09
N TRP A 252 11.97 2.88 -4.93
CA TRP A 252 11.11 2.83 -3.75
C TRP A 252 10.65 4.22 -3.32
N HIS A 253 11.49 5.25 -3.43
CA HIS A 253 11.10 6.65 -3.23
C HIS A 253 10.50 7.24 -4.50
N LEU A 254 9.48 8.11 -4.34
CA LEU A 254 9.15 9.04 -5.41
C LEU A 254 10.26 10.06 -5.55
N LEU A 255 10.72 10.28 -6.77
CA LEU A 255 11.76 11.27 -7.08
C LEU A 255 11.12 12.49 -7.73
N PHE A 256 11.67 13.66 -7.41
CA PHE A 256 11.25 14.94 -7.94
C PHE A 256 12.48 15.76 -8.33
N TYR A 257 12.31 16.82 -9.11
CA TYR A 257 13.39 17.75 -9.39
C TYR A 257 12.91 19.19 -9.48
N GLN A 258 13.82 20.12 -9.21
CA GLN A 258 13.65 21.56 -9.43
C GLN A 258 15.00 22.15 -9.84
N GLY A 259 15.10 22.63 -11.08
CA GLY A 259 16.38 23.07 -11.64
C GLY A 259 17.37 21.91 -11.72
N ASP A 260 18.55 22.08 -11.16
CA ASP A 260 19.60 21.06 -11.13
C ASP A 260 19.47 20.07 -9.96
N THR A 261 18.60 20.34 -8.99
CA THR A 261 18.52 19.53 -7.77
C THR A 261 17.43 18.46 -7.88
N VAL A 262 17.78 17.23 -7.50
CA VAL A 262 16.87 16.09 -7.41
C VAL A 262 16.52 15.85 -5.94
N TYR A 263 15.25 15.55 -5.69
CA TYR A 263 14.69 15.31 -4.37
C TYR A 263 14.04 13.94 -4.31
N TYR A 264 13.88 13.43 -3.10
CA TYR A 264 13.06 12.26 -2.84
C TYR A 264 12.06 12.54 -1.72
N HIS A 265 10.90 11.88 -1.79
CA HIS A 265 9.92 11.91 -0.71
C HIS A 265 10.09 10.71 0.22
N GLN A 266 10.17 10.98 1.53
CA GLN A 266 10.23 9.98 2.60
C GLN A 266 8.81 9.69 3.13
N PRO A 267 8.16 8.57 2.75
CA PRO A 267 6.76 8.31 3.07
C PRO A 267 6.48 8.12 4.57
N PHE A 268 7.47 7.75 5.38
CA PHE A 268 7.25 7.57 6.83
C PHE A 268 7.19 8.89 7.61
N THR A 269 7.88 9.92 7.13
CA THR A 269 7.95 11.23 7.81
C THR A 269 7.24 12.33 7.04
N ASN A 270 6.74 12.04 5.83
CA ASN A 270 6.21 13.03 4.88
C ASN A 270 7.22 14.14 4.56
N ALA A 271 8.52 13.84 4.56
CA ALA A 271 9.57 14.83 4.30
C ALA A 271 10.02 14.78 2.85
N VAL A 272 10.27 15.94 2.24
CA VAL A 272 11.01 16.06 0.99
C VAL A 272 12.47 16.34 1.33
N LYS A 273 13.40 15.55 0.80
CA LYS A 273 14.83 15.63 1.09
C LYS A 273 15.62 15.72 -0.21
N VAL A 274 16.78 16.37 -0.18
CA VAL A 274 17.72 16.37 -1.30
C VAL A 274 18.21 14.94 -1.53
N LEU A 275 18.15 14.48 -2.77
CA LEU A 275 18.78 13.25 -3.22
C LEU A 275 20.20 13.55 -3.72
N CYS A 276 20.31 14.49 -4.68
CA CYS A 276 21.58 14.95 -5.20
C CYS A 276 21.42 16.23 -6.03
N GLN A 277 22.54 16.81 -6.45
CA GLN A 277 22.60 17.92 -7.39
C GLN A 277 23.22 17.43 -8.70
N ARG A 278 22.55 17.71 -9.83
CA ARG A 278 23.07 17.49 -11.17
C ARG A 278 24.01 18.62 -11.57
N ASP A 279 24.86 18.38 -12.54
CA ASP A 279 25.73 19.40 -13.16
C ASP A 279 25.05 20.11 -14.36
N SER A 280 23.74 19.86 -14.55
CA SER A 280 22.87 20.57 -15.48
C SER A 280 21.56 20.98 -14.80
N SER A 281 21.09 22.18 -15.13
CA SER A 281 19.77 22.69 -14.76
C SER A 281 18.73 22.54 -15.87
N ALA A 282 19.12 21.96 -17.01
CA ALA A 282 18.20 21.74 -18.12
C ALA A 282 17.06 20.79 -17.69
N PRO A 283 15.84 20.98 -18.24
CA PRO A 283 14.72 20.10 -17.97
C PRO A 283 15.05 18.64 -18.28
N MET A 284 14.52 17.72 -17.47
CA MET A 284 14.69 16.29 -17.72
C MET A 284 13.59 15.80 -18.65
N ALA A 285 13.97 15.12 -19.73
CA ALA A 285 13.06 14.41 -20.62
C ALA A 285 13.03 12.93 -20.27
N ALA A 286 11.83 12.35 -20.15
CA ALA A 286 11.66 10.91 -19.96
C ALA A 286 11.77 10.19 -21.32
N LEU A 287 12.64 9.19 -21.40
CA LEU A 287 12.80 8.29 -22.53
C LEU A 287 12.05 6.96 -22.33
N GLY A 288 11.75 6.63 -21.07
CA GLY A 288 10.97 5.47 -20.64
C GLY A 288 10.86 5.44 -19.11
N GLN A 289 10.12 4.48 -18.54
CA GLN A 289 10.07 4.33 -17.08
C GLN A 289 11.49 4.16 -16.53
N GLY A 290 11.85 5.03 -15.59
CA GLY A 290 13.16 5.04 -14.95
C GLY A 290 14.32 5.43 -15.87
N LEU A 291 14.08 5.93 -17.10
CA LEU A 291 15.13 6.34 -18.04
C LEU A 291 14.89 7.78 -18.48
N TYR A 292 15.87 8.64 -18.26
CA TYR A 292 15.76 10.09 -18.47
C TYR A 292 17.01 10.64 -19.16
N ARG A 293 16.91 11.85 -19.70
CA ARG A 293 18.06 12.61 -20.18
C ARG A 293 17.89 14.09 -19.91
N ASP A 294 19.01 14.80 -19.86
CA ASP A 294 19.04 16.25 -20.05
C ASP A 294 19.89 16.60 -21.28
N ASP A 295 20.52 17.77 -21.28
CA ASP A 295 21.43 18.28 -22.31
C ASP A 295 22.87 17.78 -22.15
N ARG A 296 23.19 17.05 -21.08
CA ARG A 296 24.56 16.57 -20.79
C ARG A 296 24.64 15.07 -20.58
N HIS A 297 23.64 14.49 -19.92
CA HIS A 297 23.70 13.12 -19.43
C HIS A 297 22.43 12.33 -19.73
N LEU A 298 22.61 11.03 -19.87
CA LEU A 298 21.55 10.04 -19.73
C LEU A 298 21.51 9.56 -18.28
N TYR A 299 20.32 9.32 -17.73
CA TYR A 299 20.12 8.87 -16.37
C TYR A 299 19.23 7.63 -16.31
N PHE A 300 19.53 6.70 -15.41
CA PHE A 300 18.66 5.58 -15.08
C PHE A 300 18.37 5.53 -13.59
N ALA A 301 17.12 5.21 -13.24
CA ALA A 301 16.69 4.98 -11.87
C ALA A 301 17.04 3.55 -11.43
N TRP A 302 17.29 3.40 -10.14
CA TRP A 302 17.59 2.11 -9.52
C TRP A 302 16.99 2.02 -8.11
N VAL A 303 16.76 0.79 -7.67
CA VAL A 303 16.25 0.44 -6.35
C VAL A 303 16.98 -0.78 -5.81
N GLU A 304 17.28 -0.79 -4.51
CA GLU A 304 17.84 -1.95 -3.83
C GLU A 304 17.05 -2.27 -2.56
N TRP A 305 16.70 -3.53 -2.38
CA TRP A 305 16.06 -4.03 -1.17
C TRP A 305 17.13 -4.63 -0.27
N ASP A 306 17.37 -3.99 0.86
CA ASP A 306 18.39 -4.41 1.81
C ASP A 306 17.83 -5.49 2.74
N TRP A 307 18.25 -6.74 2.53
CA TRP A 307 17.84 -7.89 3.34
C TRP A 307 18.97 -8.32 4.27
N ASN A 308 18.67 -8.53 5.56
CA ASN A 308 19.65 -9.05 6.51
C ASN A 308 20.15 -10.43 6.08
N ARG A 309 21.48 -10.56 5.95
CA ARG A 309 22.15 -11.81 5.57
C ARG A 309 22.50 -12.72 6.75
N GLN A 310 22.30 -12.29 8.00
CA GLN A 310 22.86 -12.94 9.21
C GLN A 310 21.86 -13.54 10.21
N SER A 311 20.58 -13.76 9.89
CA SER A 311 19.71 -14.46 10.86
C SER A 311 20.04 -15.96 10.94
N ARG A 312 20.60 -16.39 12.09
CA ARG A 312 20.66 -17.80 12.50
C ARG A 312 19.23 -18.27 12.77
N GLY A 313 18.52 -18.64 11.72
CA GLY A 313 17.10 -19.02 11.76
C GLY A 313 16.37 -18.91 10.42
N GLY A 314 17.01 -18.43 9.35
CA GLY A 314 16.45 -18.44 8.00
C GLY A 314 15.47 -17.32 7.67
N GLY A 315 15.13 -16.45 8.63
CA GLY A 315 14.32 -15.26 8.39
C GLY A 315 15.13 -14.13 7.76
N ARG A 316 14.99 -13.88 6.46
CA ARG A 316 15.53 -12.67 5.81
C ARG A 316 14.71 -11.47 6.26
N GLY A 317 15.11 -10.80 7.34
CA GLY A 317 14.45 -9.57 7.78
C GLY A 317 14.81 -8.40 6.87
N LEU A 318 13.82 -7.76 6.26
CA LEU A 318 14.00 -6.55 5.45
C LEU A 318 14.51 -5.40 6.32
N GLN A 319 15.72 -4.93 6.05
CA GLN A 319 16.38 -3.84 6.78
C GLN A 319 15.96 -2.47 6.25
N GLY A 320 15.72 -2.36 4.94
CA GLY A 320 15.33 -1.11 4.32
C GLY A 320 15.33 -1.15 2.81
N TRP A 321 15.21 0.04 2.22
CA TRP A 321 15.17 0.24 0.78
C TRP A 321 16.09 1.39 0.39
N SER A 322 16.87 1.18 -0.66
CA SER A 322 17.63 2.22 -1.34
C SER A 322 16.95 2.58 -2.64
N SER A 323 17.03 3.84 -3.06
CA SER A 323 16.70 4.24 -4.43
C SER A 323 17.60 5.36 -4.87
N GLY A 324 17.78 5.50 -6.18
CA GLY A 324 18.59 6.58 -6.70
C GLY A 324 18.46 6.79 -8.18
N LEU A 325 19.24 7.74 -8.66
CA LEU A 325 19.34 8.13 -10.05
C LEU A 325 20.83 8.12 -10.44
N ALA A 326 21.19 7.39 -11.48
CA ALA A 326 22.58 7.23 -11.88
C ALA A 326 22.80 7.74 -13.30
N VAL A 327 23.94 8.39 -13.55
CA VAL A 327 24.37 8.77 -14.90
C VAL A 327 24.85 7.51 -15.64
N VAL A 328 24.46 7.36 -16.91
CA VAL A 328 25.04 6.37 -17.81
C VAL A 328 26.43 6.87 -18.21
N PRO A 329 27.51 6.15 -17.89
CA PRO A 329 28.86 6.62 -18.14
C PRO A 329 29.18 6.63 -19.64
N ASP A 330 29.95 7.64 -20.07
CA ASP A 330 30.57 7.71 -21.40
C ASP A 330 29.57 7.60 -22.57
N VAL A 331 28.39 8.22 -22.41
CA VAL A 331 27.33 8.26 -23.43
C VAL A 331 26.88 9.70 -23.66
N ASP A 332 26.88 10.11 -24.92
CA ASP A 332 26.22 11.32 -25.40
C ASP A 332 24.70 11.09 -25.46
N PRO A 333 23.89 11.86 -24.70
CA PRO A 333 22.44 11.68 -24.68
C PRO A 333 21.76 11.93 -26.04
N ASP A 334 22.39 12.64 -26.97
CA ASP A 334 21.87 12.86 -28.34
C ASP A 334 22.11 11.68 -29.28
N GLN A 335 23.01 10.76 -28.93
CA GLN A 335 23.27 9.55 -29.70
C GLN A 335 22.42 8.36 -29.26
N PHE A 336 21.72 8.46 -28.13
CA PHE A 336 20.95 7.36 -27.55
C PHE A 336 19.68 7.06 -28.35
N ARG A 337 19.67 5.93 -29.06
CA ARG A 337 18.63 5.58 -30.03
C ARG A 337 18.04 4.20 -29.76
N PHE A 338 16.72 4.10 -29.89
CA PHE A 338 16.01 2.83 -29.84
C PHE A 338 16.37 1.98 -31.06
N ILE A 339 16.65 0.70 -30.82
CA ILE A 339 16.99 -0.29 -31.85
C ILE A 339 15.81 -1.24 -32.05
N GLU A 340 15.43 -1.96 -30.98
CA GLU A 340 14.42 -3.02 -31.07
C GLU A 340 13.79 -3.34 -29.72
N LYS A 341 12.64 -4.03 -29.75
CA LYS A 341 12.08 -4.69 -28.57
C LYS A 341 12.69 -6.07 -28.46
N ALA A 342 13.22 -6.42 -27.29
CA ALA A 342 13.90 -7.70 -27.10
C ALA A 342 13.35 -8.47 -25.90
N ARG A 343 13.63 -9.78 -25.91
CA ARG A 343 13.45 -10.67 -24.76
C ARG A 343 14.75 -11.40 -24.51
N TYR A 344 15.24 -11.33 -23.29
CA TYR A 344 16.47 -12.00 -22.87
C TYR A 344 16.18 -12.96 -21.74
N ARG A 345 16.98 -14.04 -21.66
CA ARG A 345 16.97 -14.94 -20.52
C ARG A 345 18.11 -14.55 -19.59
N TRP A 346 17.79 -14.21 -18.35
CA TRP A 346 18.77 -13.75 -17.37
C TRP A 346 18.47 -14.35 -16.00
N SER A 347 19.46 -15.01 -15.40
CA SER A 347 19.34 -15.74 -14.12
C SER A 347 18.11 -16.66 -14.04
N GLY A 348 17.73 -17.33 -15.14
CA GLY A 348 16.58 -18.23 -15.20
C GLY A 348 15.23 -17.56 -15.50
N HIS A 349 15.17 -16.22 -15.55
CA HIS A 349 13.96 -15.46 -15.83
C HIS A 349 13.97 -14.89 -17.26
N THR A 350 12.78 -14.68 -17.83
CA THR A 350 12.64 -13.97 -19.11
C THR A 350 12.40 -12.49 -18.84
N LEU A 351 13.36 -11.66 -19.23
CA LEU A 351 13.24 -10.22 -19.19
C LEU A 351 12.66 -9.72 -20.52
N ARG A 352 11.79 -8.71 -20.44
CA ARG A 352 11.23 -8.02 -21.62
C ARG A 352 11.59 -6.54 -21.54
N GLY A 353 11.98 -5.97 -22.66
CA GLY A 353 12.49 -4.62 -22.66
C GLY A 353 12.78 -4.08 -24.05
N ASP A 354 13.42 -2.94 -24.05
CA ASP A 354 13.79 -2.18 -25.23
C ASP A 354 15.31 -2.08 -25.29
N VAL A 355 15.89 -2.34 -26.45
CA VAL A 355 17.33 -2.23 -26.70
C VAL A 355 17.62 -0.88 -27.32
N TYR A 356 18.67 -0.25 -26.82
CA TYR A 356 19.19 1.02 -27.28
C TYR A 356 20.66 0.91 -27.66
N GLU A 357 21.12 1.86 -28.45
CA GLU A 357 22.53 2.04 -28.80
C GLU A 357 22.93 3.51 -28.64
N ALA A 358 24.14 3.75 -28.15
CA ALA A 358 24.80 5.05 -28.13
C ALA A 358 26.31 4.86 -28.07
N ASP A 359 27.09 5.66 -28.81
CA ASP A 359 28.55 5.66 -28.77
C ASP A 359 29.19 4.25 -28.90
N GLY A 360 28.60 3.40 -29.76
CA GLY A 360 29.06 2.02 -29.99
C GLY A 360 28.76 1.04 -28.85
N GLN A 361 28.02 1.46 -27.83
CA GLN A 361 27.56 0.64 -26.71
C GLN A 361 26.07 0.29 -26.87
N ARG A 362 25.69 -0.92 -26.45
CA ARG A 362 24.28 -1.33 -26.37
C ARG A 362 23.78 -1.27 -24.93
N PHE A 363 22.50 -0.99 -24.79
CA PHE A 363 21.80 -0.94 -23.51
C PHE A 363 20.46 -1.64 -23.60
N PHE A 364 19.98 -2.18 -22.48
CA PHE A 364 18.70 -2.86 -22.39
C PHE A 364 17.88 -2.26 -21.26
N ARG A 365 16.78 -1.58 -21.60
CA ARG A 365 15.82 -1.02 -20.65
C ARG A 365 14.77 -2.06 -20.30
N LEU A 366 14.56 -2.31 -19.01
CA LEU A 366 13.52 -3.24 -18.57
C LEU A 366 12.13 -2.60 -18.64
N ASN A 367 11.12 -3.38 -19.05
CA ASN A 367 9.73 -2.93 -19.01
C ASN A 367 9.09 -3.06 -17.63
N HIS A 368 9.57 -4.02 -16.84
CA HIS A 368 9.12 -4.30 -15.47
C HIS A 368 10.34 -4.81 -14.69
N LYS A 369 10.30 -4.77 -13.36
CA LYS A 369 11.39 -5.32 -12.54
C LYS A 369 11.75 -6.76 -12.92
N GLY A 370 13.06 -7.04 -12.87
CA GLY A 370 13.61 -8.39 -12.97
C GLY A 370 13.58 -9.13 -11.62
N PRO A 371 14.24 -10.30 -11.55
CA PRO A 371 14.44 -11.02 -10.29
C PRO A 371 15.51 -10.34 -9.43
N GLY A 372 15.45 -10.53 -8.11
CA GLY A 372 16.48 -10.09 -7.18
C GLY A 372 16.16 -8.81 -6.40
N SER A 373 17.03 -8.48 -5.44
CA SER A 373 16.86 -7.33 -4.54
C SER A 373 17.24 -6.00 -5.17
N TYR A 374 18.19 -6.00 -6.10
CA TYR A 374 18.60 -4.83 -6.86
C TYR A 374 17.93 -4.82 -8.23
N GLN A 375 17.34 -3.68 -8.59
CA GLN A 375 16.71 -3.44 -9.88
C GLN A 375 17.20 -2.10 -10.43
N ALA A 376 17.43 -2.05 -11.74
CA ALA A 376 17.76 -0.81 -12.45
C ALA A 376 16.93 -0.76 -13.72
N ALA A 377 16.50 0.44 -14.10
CA ALA A 377 15.74 0.65 -15.33
C ALA A 377 16.56 0.34 -16.58
N LEU A 378 17.90 0.45 -16.50
CA LEU A 378 18.82 0.23 -17.60
C LEU A 378 19.92 -0.76 -17.21
N MET A 379 20.22 -1.67 -18.14
CA MET A 379 21.34 -2.61 -18.07
C MET A 379 22.24 -2.42 -19.29
N GLY A 380 23.51 -2.77 -19.13
CA GLY A 380 24.47 -2.80 -20.24
C GLY A 380 24.69 -4.22 -20.73
N PHE A 381 25.53 -4.34 -21.74
CA PHE A 381 26.09 -5.61 -22.17
C PHE A 381 27.58 -5.69 -21.78
N ASP A 382 28.07 -6.89 -21.52
CA ASP A 382 29.50 -7.15 -21.37
C ASP A 382 30.17 -7.41 -22.73
N GLU A 383 31.47 -7.70 -22.73
CA GLU A 383 32.26 -7.96 -23.94
C GLU A 383 31.78 -9.20 -24.71
N ASN A 384 31.06 -10.12 -24.06
CA ASN A 384 30.50 -11.32 -24.67
C ASN A 384 29.06 -11.10 -25.17
N GLY A 385 28.51 -9.90 -24.99
CA GLY A 385 27.12 -9.60 -25.33
C GLY A 385 26.10 -10.15 -24.33
N GLU A 386 26.53 -10.48 -23.10
CA GLU A 386 25.63 -10.88 -22.02
C GLU A 386 25.17 -9.66 -21.21
N LEU A 387 23.95 -9.74 -20.67
CA LEU A 387 23.37 -8.65 -19.87
C LEU A 387 24.07 -8.50 -18.52
N ARG A 388 24.42 -7.26 -18.17
CA ARG A 388 25.01 -6.90 -16.88
C ARG A 388 24.42 -5.60 -16.32
N HIS A 389 24.44 -5.48 -14.99
CA HIS A 389 24.12 -4.21 -14.35
C HIS A 389 25.17 -3.15 -14.69
N LEU A 390 24.70 -1.93 -14.96
CA LEU A 390 25.57 -0.77 -15.07
C LEU A 390 26.12 -0.41 -13.70
N ARG A 391 27.40 0.00 -13.67
CA ARG A 391 27.98 0.53 -12.44
C ARG A 391 27.40 1.91 -12.19
N HIS A 392 27.06 2.17 -10.94
CA HIS A 392 26.77 3.50 -10.45
C HIS A 392 27.43 3.65 -9.08
N ASP A 393 27.73 4.89 -8.71
CA ASP A 393 28.03 5.20 -7.32
C ASP A 393 26.73 5.51 -6.56
N SER A 394 26.81 5.51 -5.23
CA SER A 394 25.68 5.81 -4.35
C SER A 394 25.54 7.31 -4.06
N ARG A 395 26.23 8.20 -4.80
CA ARG A 395 26.22 9.65 -4.52
C ARG A 395 24.86 10.28 -4.76
N CYS A 396 24.08 9.75 -5.70
CA CYS A 396 22.70 10.15 -5.92
C CYS A 396 21.75 9.01 -5.52
N GLY A 397 21.79 8.67 -4.24
CA GLY A 397 20.97 7.62 -3.63
C GLY A 397 20.43 8.02 -2.26
N ALA A 398 19.28 7.49 -1.91
CA ALA A 398 18.65 7.62 -0.61
C ALA A 398 18.41 6.24 -0.01
N TYR A 399 18.50 6.13 1.31
CA TYR A 399 18.14 4.93 2.06
C TYR A 399 16.99 5.20 3.00
N THR A 400 16.13 4.20 3.19
CA THR A 400 15.09 4.23 4.21
C THR A 400 15.09 2.93 4.97
N GLU A 401 15.27 3.07 6.27
CA GLU A 401 15.19 1.96 7.19
C GLU A 401 13.76 1.45 7.30
N SER A 402 13.62 0.12 7.31
CA SER A 402 12.36 -0.55 7.54
C SER A 402 11.90 -0.27 8.98
N PRO A 403 10.67 0.22 9.21
CA PRO A 403 10.15 0.39 10.55
C PRO A 403 10.02 -0.96 11.30
N ASN A 404 9.92 -2.06 10.55
CA ASN A 404 9.89 -3.42 11.06
C ASN A 404 11.28 -4.07 11.14
N ARG A 405 12.36 -3.28 11.05
CA ARG A 405 13.70 -3.80 11.30
C ARG A 405 13.69 -4.43 12.70
N SER A 406 14.11 -5.69 12.77
CA SER A 406 14.29 -6.42 14.04
C SER A 406 15.34 -5.68 14.89
N SER A 407 14.89 -4.72 15.69
CA SER A 407 15.62 -4.30 16.87
C SER A 407 15.22 -5.26 17.99
N PHE A 408 16.13 -5.55 18.92
CA PHE A 408 15.80 -6.35 20.12
C PHE A 408 14.50 -5.84 20.80
N LEU A 409 14.24 -4.53 20.74
CA LEU A 409 13.01 -3.90 21.23
C LEU A 409 11.78 -4.11 20.34
N ASN A 410 11.93 -4.24 19.01
CA ASN A 410 10.85 -4.61 18.10
C ASN A 410 10.55 -6.11 18.16
N ASP A 411 11.55 -6.96 18.40
CA ASP A 411 11.35 -8.38 18.69
C ASP A 411 10.73 -8.54 20.09
N LEU A 412 11.09 -7.71 21.07
CA LEU A 412 10.44 -7.68 22.38
C LEU A 412 9.03 -7.09 22.30
N LYS A 413 8.78 -6.05 21.50
CA LYS A 413 7.43 -5.51 21.26
C LYS A 413 6.59 -6.46 20.43
N GLY A 414 7.18 -7.17 19.47
CA GLY A 414 6.56 -8.22 18.70
C GLY A 414 6.21 -9.41 19.58
N ALA A 415 7.13 -9.82 20.47
CA ALA A 415 6.88 -10.84 21.48
C ALA A 415 5.86 -10.39 22.53
N VAL A 416 5.89 -9.13 22.98
CA VAL A 416 4.93 -8.58 23.94
C VAL A 416 3.56 -8.41 23.29
N LYS A 417 3.48 -7.95 22.04
CA LYS A 417 2.23 -7.90 21.27
C LYS A 417 1.70 -9.31 21.00
N TRP A 418 2.56 -10.26 20.62
CA TRP A 418 2.22 -11.67 20.46
C TRP A 418 1.80 -12.34 21.79
N MET A 419 2.37 -11.92 22.93
CA MET A 419 1.97 -12.37 24.27
C MET A 419 0.68 -11.69 24.77
N ILE A 420 0.40 -10.46 24.35
CA ILE A 420 -0.84 -9.72 24.68
C ILE A 420 -2.00 -10.23 23.82
N ASP A 421 -1.78 -10.44 22.51
CA ASP A 421 -2.80 -10.95 21.58
C ASP A 421 -3.14 -12.44 21.83
N ARG A 422 -2.30 -13.18 22.58
CA ARG A 422 -2.62 -14.52 23.15
C ARG A 422 -3.21 -14.47 24.57
N GLY A 423 -3.34 -13.28 25.15
CA GLY A 423 -3.73 -13.06 26.54
C GLY A 423 -5.06 -12.35 26.75
N SER A 424 -5.85 -12.10 25.71
CA SER A 424 -7.17 -11.46 25.81
C SER A 424 -8.24 -12.15 24.99
#